data_AF-A0A9P8UI08-F1
#
_entry.id   AF-A0A9P8UI08-F1
#
_cell.length_a   1.000
_cell.length_b   1.000
_cell.length_c   1.000
_cell.angle_alpha   90.00
_cell.angle_beta   90.00
_cell.angle_gamma   90.00
#
_symmetry.space_group_name_H-M   'P 1'
#
loop_
_entity.id
_entity.type
_entity.pdbx_description
1 polymer ?
#
loop_
_entity_poly.entity_id
_entity_poly.type
_entity_poly.pdbx_seq_one_letter_code
_entity_poly.pdbx_strand_id
1 'polypeptide(L)'
;MEPIQAARTQRPQRQPQRRQQYLQQQQQQPSAQQNQKLFNTGTWSPAEDARLLDAVAKYGNRWVLVTGKVRTRSGDQCAKRWNENLNPELDHGPWTTEEEQRLLGLVEIYGHNWKLIAKNFFEARAPLALKNRHSLLMRRVKRQETWRQQQQQRQHQQQHHQQQHQKQLQQQQQQQQQQQQQQQQQQHDNNNNNN
;
A
#
# COMPACT_ATOMS: atom_id res chain seq x y z
N MET A 1 56.65 -1.97 28.09
CA MET A 1 55.58 -2.73 27.42
C MET A 1 54.28 -2.23 28.01
N GLU A 2 53.64 -1.25 27.37
CA GLU A 2 52.32 -0.70 27.72
C GLU A 2 51.57 -0.39 26.41
N PRO A 3 50.23 -0.52 26.36
CA PRO A 3 49.46 -0.90 25.17
C PRO A 3 48.97 0.26 24.30
N ILE A 4 48.78 -0.02 23.00
CA ILE A 4 48.22 0.89 21.99
C ILE A 4 46.70 1.02 22.19
N GLN A 5 46.23 2.22 22.56
CA GLN A 5 44.81 2.55 22.61
C GLN A 5 44.31 3.16 21.29
N ALA A 6 43.17 2.65 20.82
CA ALA A 6 42.52 3.00 19.56
C ALA A 6 42.01 4.46 19.51
N ALA A 7 42.35 5.18 18.43
CA ALA A 7 41.84 6.52 18.16
C ALA A 7 40.39 6.49 17.67
N ARG A 8 39.45 6.97 18.50
CA ARG A 8 38.07 7.30 18.09
C ARG A 8 38.07 8.64 17.35
N THR A 9 37.79 8.63 16.05
CA THR A 9 37.58 9.83 15.25
C THR A 9 36.23 10.46 15.62
N GLN A 10 36.24 11.66 16.20
CA GLN A 10 35.03 12.43 16.46
C GLN A 10 34.54 13.15 15.19
N ARG A 11 33.21 13.16 14.99
CA ARG A 11 32.51 13.79 13.86
C ARG A 11 32.40 15.31 14.10
N PRO A 12 32.76 16.19 13.14
CA PRO A 12 32.77 17.63 13.39
C PRO A 12 31.35 18.21 13.51
N GLN A 13 31.15 19.03 14.55
CA GLN A 13 29.93 19.79 14.84
C GLN A 13 29.64 20.85 13.77
N ARG A 14 28.38 20.97 13.32
CA ARG A 14 27.95 21.99 12.35
C ARG A 14 27.81 23.35 13.02
N GLN A 15 28.66 24.31 12.66
CA GLN A 15 28.52 25.71 13.10
C GLN A 15 27.30 26.39 12.42
N PRO A 16 26.49 27.17 13.17
CA PRO A 16 25.26 27.82 12.68
C PRO A 16 25.47 29.02 11.73
N GLN A 17 26.71 29.48 11.52
CA GLN A 17 27.02 30.72 10.80
C GLN A 17 26.82 30.63 9.27
N ARG A 18 26.89 29.43 8.67
CA ARG A 18 26.69 29.26 7.21
C ARG A 18 25.27 29.60 6.73
N ARG A 19 24.27 29.48 7.61
CA ARG A 19 22.87 29.74 7.25
C ARG A 19 22.59 31.23 7.03
N GLN A 20 23.19 32.08 7.85
CA GLN A 20 23.03 33.53 7.75
C GLN A 20 23.76 34.08 6.52
N GLN A 21 24.97 33.58 6.23
CA GLN A 21 25.70 33.93 5.00
C GLN A 21 24.93 33.54 3.74
N TYR A 22 24.29 32.37 3.73
CA TYR A 22 23.47 31.92 2.60
C TYR A 22 22.23 32.81 2.36
N LEU A 23 21.56 33.24 3.43
CA LEU A 23 20.40 34.12 3.34
C LEU A 23 20.77 35.54 2.87
N GLN A 24 21.93 36.05 3.28
CA GLN A 24 22.41 37.37 2.87
C GLN A 24 22.88 37.37 1.40
N GLN A 25 23.44 36.26 0.91
CA GLN A 25 23.77 36.06 -0.51
C GLN A 25 22.54 35.99 -1.41
N GLN A 26 21.40 35.51 -0.91
CA GLN A 26 20.14 35.45 -1.68
C GLN A 26 19.50 36.83 -1.91
N GLN A 27 19.77 37.82 -1.05
CA GLN A 27 19.20 39.16 -1.20
C GLN A 27 19.90 40.03 -2.26
N GLN A 28 21.05 39.58 -2.80
CA GLN A 28 21.87 40.34 -3.75
C GLN A 28 21.85 39.79 -5.19
N GLN A 29 21.02 38.77 -5.48
CA GLN A 29 20.92 38.22 -6.84
C GLN A 29 19.95 39.05 -7.70
N PRO A 30 20.40 39.64 -8.83
CA PRO A 30 19.50 40.34 -9.74
C PRO A 30 18.47 39.36 -10.32
N SER A 31 17.20 39.75 -10.23
CA SER A 31 16.05 38.92 -10.58
C SER A 31 16.12 38.43 -12.04
N ALA A 32 16.49 37.17 -12.24
CA ALA A 32 16.21 36.45 -13.46
C ALA A 32 14.69 36.30 -13.59
N GLN A 33 14.04 37.32 -14.16
CA GLN A 33 12.64 37.33 -14.53
C GLN A 33 12.43 36.30 -15.66
N GLN A 34 12.24 35.04 -15.29
CA GLN A 34 11.56 34.06 -16.13
C GLN A 34 10.25 33.70 -15.45
N ASN A 35 9.27 34.57 -15.69
CA ASN A 35 7.83 34.30 -15.74
C ASN A 35 7.45 32.89 -15.26
N GLN A 36 7.14 32.77 -13.97
CA GLN A 36 6.59 31.55 -13.38
C GLN A 36 5.20 31.32 -13.99
N LYS A 37 5.15 30.81 -15.22
CA LYS A 37 3.95 30.11 -15.70
C LYS A 37 3.72 28.98 -14.70
N LEU A 38 2.66 29.11 -13.92
CA LEU A 38 2.16 28.03 -13.08
C LEU A 38 1.86 26.86 -14.02
N PHE A 39 2.76 25.87 -14.06
CA PHE A 39 2.53 24.66 -14.83
C PHE A 39 1.36 23.89 -14.22
N ASN A 40 0.53 23.32 -15.09
CA ASN A 40 -0.62 22.54 -14.63
C ASN A 40 -0.14 21.35 -13.80
N THR A 41 -0.76 21.10 -12.66
CA THR A 41 -0.47 19.97 -11.76
C THR A 41 -1.51 18.83 -11.85
N GLY A 42 -2.64 19.08 -12.53
CA GLY A 42 -3.74 18.12 -12.67
C GLY A 42 -3.50 17.02 -13.70
N THR A 43 -4.54 16.23 -13.96
CA THR A 43 -4.55 15.14 -14.94
C THR A 43 -4.12 15.61 -16.32
N TRP A 44 -3.38 14.76 -17.05
CA TRP A 44 -3.03 15.03 -18.44
C TRP A 44 -4.26 14.92 -19.33
N SER A 45 -4.53 15.97 -20.10
CA SER A 45 -5.57 15.94 -21.12
C SER A 45 -5.07 15.22 -22.38
N PRO A 46 -5.96 14.60 -23.18
CA PRO A 46 -5.57 14.00 -24.46
C PRO A 46 -4.88 15.00 -25.41
N ALA A 47 -5.29 16.27 -25.39
CA ALA A 47 -4.65 17.32 -26.16
C ALA A 47 -3.22 17.64 -25.67
N GLU A 48 -2.95 17.55 -24.37
CA GLU A 48 -1.59 17.66 -23.83
C GLU A 48 -0.73 16.46 -24.23
N ASP A 49 -1.28 15.24 -24.13
CA ASP A 49 -0.57 14.03 -24.56
C ASP A 49 -0.25 14.09 -26.06
N ALA A 50 -1.17 14.52 -26.92
CA ALA A 50 -0.93 14.69 -28.36
C ALA A 50 0.21 15.68 -28.63
N ARG A 51 0.24 16.84 -27.94
CA ARG A 51 1.36 17.79 -28.05
C ARG A 51 2.67 17.20 -27.55
N LEU A 52 2.63 16.40 -26.50
CA LEU A 52 3.82 15.74 -25.95
C LEU A 52 4.36 14.69 -26.94
N LEU A 53 3.50 13.85 -27.51
CA LEU A 53 3.87 12.85 -28.52
C LEU A 53 4.52 13.52 -29.75
N ASP A 54 3.89 14.54 -30.33
CA ASP A 54 4.44 15.29 -31.47
C ASP A 54 5.79 15.94 -31.14
N ALA A 55 5.88 16.58 -29.97
CA ALA A 55 7.10 17.23 -29.54
C ALA A 55 8.24 16.22 -29.28
N VAL A 56 7.95 15.04 -28.72
CA VAL A 56 8.96 13.99 -28.52
C VAL A 56 9.35 13.36 -29.86
N ALA A 57 8.42 13.17 -30.80
CA ALA A 57 8.75 12.70 -32.15
C ALA A 57 9.72 13.65 -32.87
N LYS A 58 9.55 14.97 -32.68
CA LYS A 58 10.39 16.00 -33.31
C LYS A 58 11.70 16.28 -32.56
N TYR A 59 11.67 16.30 -31.23
CA TYR A 59 12.77 16.78 -30.39
C TYR A 59 13.41 15.70 -29.51
N GLY A 60 12.89 14.47 -29.51
CA GLY A 60 13.32 13.40 -28.60
C GLY A 60 13.21 13.80 -27.13
N ASN A 61 14.15 13.31 -26.32
CA ASN A 61 14.23 13.57 -24.88
C ASN A 61 14.79 14.97 -24.53
N ARG A 62 14.78 15.93 -25.46
CA ARG A 62 15.20 17.31 -25.19
C ARG A 62 14.06 18.06 -24.49
N TRP A 63 13.86 17.77 -23.20
CA TRP A 63 12.68 18.20 -22.43
C TRP A 63 12.46 19.71 -22.40
N VAL A 64 13.52 20.52 -22.49
CA VAL A 64 13.44 21.99 -22.59
C VAL A 64 12.76 22.44 -23.90
N LEU A 65 12.99 21.74 -25.01
CA LEU A 65 12.32 22.02 -26.28
C LEU A 65 10.89 21.47 -26.27
N VAL A 66 10.70 20.29 -25.67
CA VAL A 66 9.40 19.63 -25.54
C VAL A 66 8.44 20.48 -24.71
N THR A 67 8.86 21.02 -23.56
CA THR A 67 8.02 21.91 -22.74
C THR A 67 7.60 23.16 -23.52
N GLY A 68 8.47 23.70 -24.38
CA GLY A 68 8.12 24.84 -25.25
C GLY A 68 6.95 24.56 -26.21
N LYS A 69 6.76 23.29 -26.61
CA LYS A 69 5.61 22.85 -27.43
C LYS A 69 4.39 22.46 -26.62
N VAL A 70 4.57 21.76 -25.50
CA VAL A 70 3.45 21.38 -24.63
C VAL A 70 2.81 22.62 -23.98
N ARG A 71 3.63 23.64 -23.66
CA ARG A 71 3.31 24.97 -23.11
C ARG A 71 2.66 25.01 -21.73
N THR A 72 1.96 23.94 -21.33
CA THR A 72 1.20 23.84 -20.07
C THR A 72 1.91 23.04 -18.98
N ARG A 73 2.98 22.30 -19.33
CA ARG A 73 3.69 21.39 -18.44
C ARG A 73 5.19 21.65 -18.44
N SER A 74 5.83 21.44 -17.31
CA SER A 74 7.29 21.55 -17.17
C SER A 74 8.02 20.40 -17.86
N GLY A 75 9.33 20.56 -18.08
CA GLY A 75 10.17 19.51 -18.65
C GLY A 75 10.12 18.21 -17.84
N ASP A 76 10.21 18.30 -16.50
CA ASP A 76 10.14 17.13 -15.62
C ASP A 76 8.80 16.41 -15.70
N GLN A 77 7.69 17.17 -15.81
CA GLN A 77 6.37 16.60 -15.98
C GLN A 77 6.25 15.85 -17.31
N CYS A 78 6.78 16.44 -18.40
CA CYS A 78 6.80 15.83 -19.72
C CYS A 78 7.64 14.54 -19.72
N ALA A 79 8.85 14.59 -19.14
CA ALA A 79 9.73 13.45 -19.03
C ALA A 79 9.07 12.31 -18.23
N LYS A 80 8.44 12.64 -17.10
CA LYS A 80 7.72 11.66 -16.29
C LYS A 80 6.56 11.03 -17.07
N ARG A 81 5.71 11.85 -17.70
CA ARG A 81 4.56 11.37 -18.48
C ARG A 81 4.98 10.45 -19.61
N TRP A 82 6.05 10.81 -20.32
CA TRP A 82 6.60 9.97 -21.38
C TRP A 82 7.07 8.62 -20.85
N ASN A 83 7.98 8.63 -19.87
CA ASN A 83 8.64 7.42 -19.35
C ASN A 83 7.70 6.49 -18.56
N GLU A 84 6.59 7.00 -18.03
CA GLU A 84 5.65 6.19 -17.26
C GLU A 84 4.43 5.72 -18.08
N ASN A 85 4.07 6.43 -19.16
CA ASN A 85 2.77 6.23 -19.82
C ASN A 85 2.75 6.27 -21.36
N LEU A 86 3.57 7.09 -22.02
CA LEU A 86 3.41 7.35 -23.46
C LEU A 86 4.50 6.76 -24.34
N ASN A 87 5.64 6.37 -23.77
CA ASN A 87 6.71 5.75 -24.55
C ASN A 87 6.19 4.45 -25.19
N PRO A 88 6.18 4.32 -26.52
CA PRO A 88 5.68 3.13 -27.22
C PRO A 88 6.48 1.85 -26.92
N GLU A 89 7.70 1.98 -26.37
CA GLU A 89 8.48 0.83 -25.90
C GLU A 89 7.93 0.23 -24.59
N LEU A 90 6.98 0.91 -23.93
CA LEU A 90 6.35 0.41 -22.72
C LEU A 90 5.27 -0.62 -23.07
N ASP A 91 5.34 -1.76 -22.39
CA ASP A 91 4.31 -2.78 -22.45
C ASP A 91 3.14 -2.40 -21.52
N HIS A 92 1.99 -2.13 -22.15
CA HIS A 92 0.72 -1.86 -21.49
C HIS A 92 -0.25 -3.06 -21.49
N GLY A 93 0.22 -4.23 -21.94
CA GLY A 93 -0.52 -5.48 -21.94
C GLY A 93 -0.89 -5.97 -20.54
N PRO A 94 -1.77 -6.98 -20.45
CA PRO A 94 -2.15 -7.57 -19.18
C PRO A 94 -0.93 -8.16 -18.46
N TRP A 95 -0.99 -8.19 -17.12
CA TRP A 95 0.02 -8.84 -16.29
C TRP A 95 -0.23 -10.33 -16.23
N THR A 96 0.78 -11.15 -16.56
CA THR A 96 0.71 -12.60 -16.39
C THR A 96 0.97 -13.01 -14.94
N THR A 97 0.55 -14.23 -14.57
CA THR A 97 0.79 -14.75 -13.23
C THR A 97 2.29 -14.92 -12.93
N GLU A 98 3.08 -15.27 -13.94
CA GLU A 98 4.54 -15.40 -13.84
C GLU A 98 5.21 -14.04 -13.59
N GLU A 99 4.77 -12.99 -14.29
CA GLU A 99 5.23 -11.62 -14.05
C GLU A 99 4.89 -11.16 -12.63
N GLU A 100 3.69 -11.48 -12.14
CA GLU A 100 3.27 -11.14 -10.78
C GLU A 100 4.09 -11.86 -9.72
N GLN A 101 4.32 -13.16 -9.88
CA GLN A 101 5.13 -13.95 -8.96
C GLN A 101 6.56 -13.42 -8.90
N ARG A 102 7.14 -13.14 -10.07
CA ARG A 102 8.46 -12.51 -10.18
C ARG A 102 8.47 -11.15 -9.47
N LEU A 103 7.47 -10.31 -9.71
CA LEU A 103 7.38 -8.99 -9.08
C LEU A 103 7.34 -9.09 -7.56
N LEU A 104 6.52 -10.00 -7.00
CA LEU A 104 6.42 -10.20 -5.56
C LEU A 104 7.77 -10.62 -4.95
N GLY A 105 8.43 -11.62 -5.52
CA GLY A 105 9.74 -12.08 -5.05
C GLY A 105 10.83 -11.00 -5.15
N LEU A 106 10.82 -10.21 -6.22
CA LEU A 106 11.78 -9.10 -6.36
C LEU A 106 11.53 -7.97 -5.36
N VAL A 107 10.27 -7.68 -5.03
CA VAL A 107 9.95 -6.69 -3.98
C VAL A 107 10.35 -7.19 -2.60
N GLU A 108 10.29 -8.50 -2.35
CA GLU A 108 10.79 -9.09 -1.10
C GLU A 108 12.31 -8.92 -0.96
N ILE A 109 13.07 -9.10 -2.05
CA ILE A 109 14.54 -9.01 -2.06
C ILE A 109 15.03 -7.55 -2.08
N TYR A 110 14.48 -6.72 -2.97
CA TYR A 110 14.98 -5.37 -3.26
C TYR A 110 14.11 -4.25 -2.64
N GLY A 111 13.03 -4.59 -1.96
CA GLY A 111 12.05 -3.64 -1.45
C GLY A 111 11.32 -2.90 -2.56
N HIS A 112 10.79 -1.72 -2.24
CA HIS A 112 10.01 -0.89 -3.17
C HIS A 112 10.88 -0.05 -4.13
N ASN A 113 12.07 -0.54 -4.53
CA ASN A 113 12.93 0.15 -5.46
C ASN A 113 12.49 -0.09 -6.92
N TRP A 114 11.34 0.49 -7.29
CA TRP A 114 10.68 0.25 -8.58
C TRP A 114 11.56 0.54 -9.80
N LYS A 115 12.42 1.57 -9.71
CA LYS A 115 13.33 1.94 -10.80
C LYS A 115 14.39 0.86 -11.00
N LEU A 116 14.97 0.35 -9.91
CA LEU A 116 15.92 -0.75 -9.96
C LEU A 116 15.26 -2.03 -10.48
N ILE A 117 14.07 -2.35 -9.98
CA ILE A 117 13.36 -3.57 -10.34
C ILE A 117 12.97 -3.54 -11.83
N ALA A 118 12.35 -2.45 -12.29
CA ALA A 118 12.01 -2.29 -13.70
C ALA A 118 13.26 -2.44 -14.58
N LYS A 119 14.30 -1.63 -14.32
CA LYS A 119 15.50 -1.59 -15.16
C LYS A 119 16.21 -2.94 -15.31
N ASN A 120 16.27 -3.76 -14.25
CA ASN A 120 17.06 -4.99 -14.27
C ASN A 120 16.26 -6.26 -14.54
N PHE A 121 14.93 -6.25 -14.35
CA PHE A 121 14.13 -7.48 -14.39
C PHE A 121 12.89 -7.40 -15.29
N PHE A 122 12.52 -6.21 -15.77
CA PHE A 122 11.39 -6.01 -16.66
C PHE A 122 11.75 -5.06 -17.80
N GLU A 123 12.01 -5.60 -18.98
CA GLU A 123 12.52 -4.82 -20.12
C GLU A 123 11.57 -3.71 -20.58
N ALA A 124 10.26 -3.99 -20.62
CA ALA A 124 9.27 -3.07 -21.17
C ALA A 124 8.27 -2.51 -20.12
N ARG A 125 8.40 -2.84 -18.83
CA ARG A 125 7.43 -2.36 -17.82
C ARG A 125 7.93 -1.11 -17.10
N ALA A 126 7.11 -0.05 -17.11
CA ALA A 126 7.42 1.17 -16.38
C ALA A 126 7.43 0.96 -14.86
N PRO A 127 8.30 1.66 -14.09
CA PRO A 127 8.32 1.59 -12.62
C PRO A 127 6.97 1.85 -11.96
N LEU A 128 6.16 2.75 -12.53
CA LEU A 128 4.82 3.04 -12.04
C LEU A 128 3.87 1.85 -12.20
N ALA A 129 3.98 1.10 -13.31
CA ALA A 129 3.18 -0.08 -13.56
C ALA A 129 3.45 -1.17 -12.51
N LEU A 130 4.72 -1.40 -12.17
CA LEU A 130 5.12 -2.35 -11.12
C LEU A 130 4.52 -1.95 -9.76
N LYS A 131 4.68 -0.69 -9.35
CA LYS A 131 4.12 -0.18 -8.09
C LYS A 131 2.60 -0.39 -8.04
N ASN A 132 1.91 -0.06 -9.12
CA ASN A 132 0.46 -0.19 -9.23
C ASN A 132 0.04 -1.67 -9.14
N ARG A 133 0.74 -2.56 -9.84
CA ARG A 133 0.45 -4.00 -9.80
C ARG A 133 0.68 -4.59 -8.42
N HIS A 134 1.82 -4.30 -7.81
CA HIS A 134 2.11 -4.73 -6.45
C HIS A 134 1.04 -4.24 -5.46
N SER A 135 0.63 -2.98 -5.57
CA SER A 135 -0.43 -2.42 -4.71
C SER A 135 -1.81 -3.06 -4.94
N LEU A 136 -2.11 -3.54 -6.15
CA LEU A 136 -3.32 -4.32 -6.44
C LEU A 136 -3.23 -5.72 -5.83
N LEU A 137 -2.08 -6.39 -5.97
CA LEU A 137 -1.80 -7.70 -5.40
C LEU A 137 -1.95 -7.69 -3.87
N MET A 138 -1.30 -6.75 -3.19
CA MET A 138 -1.38 -6.62 -1.74
C MET A 138 -2.79 -6.32 -1.25
N ARG A 139 -3.57 -5.51 -2.00
CA ARG A 139 -4.98 -5.28 -1.69
C ARG A 139 -5.83 -6.53 -1.85
N ARG A 140 -5.56 -7.36 -2.86
CA ARG A 140 -6.27 -8.63 -3.07
C ARG A 140 -5.98 -9.60 -1.92
N VAL A 141 -4.72 -9.73 -1.51
CA VAL A 141 -4.30 -10.58 -0.38
C VAL A 141 -4.98 -10.13 0.91
N LYS A 142 -4.83 -8.85 1.28
CA LYS A 142 -5.44 -8.29 2.49
C LYS A 142 -6.95 -8.48 2.50
N ARG A 143 -7.62 -8.27 1.36
CA ARG A 143 -9.05 -8.54 1.21
C ARG A 143 -9.33 -10.00 1.54
N GLN A 144 -8.69 -10.96 0.88
CA GLN A 144 -8.91 -12.39 1.13
C GLN A 144 -8.70 -12.77 2.60
N GLU A 145 -7.66 -12.25 3.25
CA GLU A 145 -7.41 -12.47 4.69
C GLU A 145 -8.55 -11.94 5.55
N THR A 146 -9.00 -10.70 5.33
CA THR A 146 -10.13 -10.14 6.09
C THR A 146 -11.41 -10.95 5.90
N TRP A 147 -11.69 -11.42 4.68
CA TRP A 147 -12.84 -12.30 4.43
C TRP A 147 -12.71 -13.62 5.18
N ARG A 148 -11.53 -14.26 5.17
CA ARG A 148 -11.28 -15.51 5.91
C ARG A 148 -11.47 -15.32 7.42
N GLN A 149 -10.91 -14.26 7.99
CA GLN A 149 -11.04 -13.93 9.41
C GLN A 149 -12.50 -13.72 9.80
N GLN A 150 -13.27 -12.98 8.99
CA GLN A 150 -14.70 -12.77 9.24
C GLN A 150 -15.51 -14.06 9.17
N GLN A 151 -15.19 -14.97 8.23
CA GLN A 151 -15.84 -16.27 8.15
C GLN A 151 -15.57 -17.10 9.41
N GLN A 152 -14.31 -17.17 9.85
CA GLN A 152 -13.93 -17.89 11.07
C GLN A 152 -14.63 -17.31 12.31
N GLN A 153 -14.69 -15.98 12.44
CA GLN A 153 -15.38 -15.32 13.54
C GLN A 153 -16.88 -15.63 13.56
N ARG A 154 -17.55 -15.61 12.40
CA ARG A 154 -18.97 -15.98 12.31
C ARG A 154 -19.22 -17.43 12.68
N GLN A 155 -18.37 -18.35 12.21
CA GLN A 155 -18.47 -19.77 12.58
C GLN A 155 -18.30 -19.97 14.08
N HIS A 156 -17.30 -19.32 14.68
CA HIS A 156 -17.08 -19.37 16.12
C HIS A 156 -18.27 -18.82 16.92
N GLN A 157 -18.83 -17.68 16.51
CA GLN A 157 -20.01 -17.09 17.14
C GLN A 157 -21.24 -18.01 17.05
N GLN A 158 -21.46 -18.64 15.89
CA GLN A 158 -22.57 -19.59 15.70
C GLN A 158 -22.40 -20.83 16.57
N GLN A 159 -21.19 -21.40 16.62
CA GLN A 159 -20.89 -22.55 17.49
C GLN A 159 -21.11 -22.20 18.96
N HIS A 160 -20.63 -21.04 19.40
CA HIS A 160 -20.85 -20.58 20.76
C HIS A 160 -22.34 -20.44 21.07
N HIS A 161 -23.13 -19.79 20.19
CA HIS A 161 -24.57 -19.66 20.38
C HIS A 161 -25.29 -21.01 20.44
N GLN A 162 -24.94 -21.96 19.57
CA GLN A 162 -25.49 -23.32 19.58
C GLN A 162 -25.18 -24.06 20.88
N GLN A 163 -23.94 -23.96 21.38
CA GLN A 163 -23.55 -24.57 22.66
C GLN A 163 -24.32 -23.98 23.84
N GLN A 164 -24.50 -22.65 23.87
CA GLN A 164 -25.29 -21.98 24.91
C GLN A 164 -26.74 -22.46 24.88
N HIS A 165 -27.34 -22.54 23.70
CA HIS A 165 -28.70 -23.05 23.54
C HIS A 165 -28.84 -24.52 23.97
N GLN A 166 -27.90 -25.39 23.58
CA GLN A 166 -27.89 -26.79 24.01
C GLN A 166 -27.77 -26.92 25.54
N LYS A 167 -26.88 -26.14 26.17
CA LYS A 167 -26.76 -26.11 27.63
C LYS A 167 -28.07 -25.70 28.30
N GLN A 168 -28.74 -24.69 27.76
CA GLN A 168 -30.02 -24.22 28.29
C GLN A 168 -31.12 -25.29 28.18
N LEU A 169 -31.20 -25.99 27.04
CA LEU A 169 -32.13 -27.12 26.86
C LEU A 169 -31.84 -28.25 27.85
N GLN A 170 -30.56 -28.60 28.04
CA GLN A 170 -30.16 -29.63 28.99
C GLN A 170 -30.55 -29.26 30.43
N GLN A 171 -30.37 -27.99 30.81
CA GLN A 171 -30.73 -27.49 32.12
C GLN A 171 -32.26 -27.51 32.35
N GLN A 172 -33.05 -27.15 31.34
CA GLN A 172 -34.51 -27.27 31.41
C GLN A 172 -34.97 -28.73 31.56
N GLN A 173 -34.37 -29.65 30.80
CA GLN A 173 -34.70 -31.08 30.91
C GLN A 173 -34.37 -31.63 32.30
N GLN A 174 -33.22 -31.28 32.88
CA GLN A 174 -32.87 -31.67 34.25
C GLN A 174 -33.86 -31.13 35.28
N GLN A 175 -34.28 -29.86 35.15
CA GLN A 175 -35.28 -29.27 36.04
C GLN A 175 -36.64 -29.99 35.95
N GLN A 176 -37.10 -30.32 34.73
CA GLN A 176 -38.33 -31.08 34.53
C GLN A 176 -38.26 -32.48 35.13
N GLN A 177 -37.13 -33.19 34.96
CA GLN A 177 -36.94 -34.50 35.56
C GLN A 177 -36.95 -34.44 37.09
N GLN A 178 -36.29 -33.44 37.69
CA GLN A 178 -36.30 -33.24 39.15
C GLN A 178 -37.72 -32.96 39.67
N GLN A 179 -38.50 -32.13 38.97
CA GLN A 179 -39.89 -31.87 39.33
C GLN A 179 -40.76 -33.13 39.25
N GLN A 180 -40.59 -33.95 38.21
CA GLN A 180 -41.32 -35.22 38.08
C GLN A 180 -40.96 -36.19 39.20
N GLN A 181 -39.68 -36.32 39.56
CA GLN A 181 -39.25 -37.17 40.67
C GLN A 181 -39.85 -36.71 42.01
N GLN A 182 -39.84 -35.39 42.28
CA GLN A 182 -40.45 -34.83 43.49
C GLN A 182 -41.96 -35.12 43.56
N GLN A 183 -42.68 -34.98 42.43
CA GLN A 183 -44.11 -35.30 42.38
C GLN A 183 -44.38 -36.79 42.63
N GLN A 184 -43.58 -37.69 42.05
CA GLN A 184 -43.71 -39.13 42.30
C GLN A 184 -43.44 -39.49 43.76
N GLN A 185 -42.45 -38.86 44.37
CA GLN A 185 -42.11 -39.08 45.78
C GLN A 185 -43.23 -38.63 46.71
N GLN A 186 -43.80 -37.44 46.48
CA GLN A 186 -44.95 -36.94 47.23
C GLN A 186 -46.19 -37.84 47.08
N GLN A 187 -46.43 -38.40 45.89
CA GLN A 187 -47.53 -39.35 45.67
C GLN A 187 -47.30 -40.66 46.44
N HIS A 188 -46.05 -41.15 46.50
CA HIS A 188 -45.71 -42.34 47.26
C HIS A 188 -45.89 -42.12 48.76
N ASP A 189 -45.41 -40.99 49.29
CA ASP A 189 -45.53 -40.63 50.70
C ASP A 189 -47.00 -40.45 51.13
N ASN A 190 -47.83 -39.82 50.29
CA ASN A 190 -49.27 -39.67 50.55
C ASN A 190 -50.02 -41.01 50.55
N ASN A 191 -49.65 -41.96 49.68
CA ASN A 191 -50.27 -43.29 49.66
C ASN A 191 -49.88 -44.15 50.87
N ASN A 192 -48.68 -43.97 51.42
CA ASN A 192 -48.18 -44.78 52.53
C ASN A 192 -48.69 -44.31 53.91
N ASN A 193 -49.18 -43.07 54.02
CA ASN A 193 -49.69 -42.47 55.26
C ASN A 193 -51.22 -42.64 55.47
N ASN A 194 -51.89 -43.34 54.53
CA ASN A 194 -53.34 -43.52 54.50
C ASN A 194 -53.77 -44.98 54.71
N ASN A 195 -52.87 -45.83 55.22
CA ASN A 195 -53.06 -47.23 55.58
C ASN A 195 -52.42 -47.48 56.95
#